data_AF-A0A3N4HNA0-F1
#
_entry.id   AF-A0A3N4HNA0-F1
#
_cell.length_a   1.000
_cell.length_b   1.000
_cell.length_c   1.000
_cell.angle_alpha   90.00
_cell.angle_beta   90.00
_cell.angle_gamma   90.00
#
_symmetry.space_group_name_H-M   'P 1'
#
loop_
_entity.id
_entity.type
_entity.pdbx_description
1 polymer ?
#
loop_
_entity_poly.entity_id
_entity_poly.type
_entity_poly.pdbx_seq_one_letter_code
_entity_poly.pdbx_strand_id
1 'polypeptide(L)'
;MSTRTSLLTLPLEMRLEIYSHASLLSLLILTHTCRTMYTDINCSLLVRRSKGCPRNPVSNNHPILPDNVIPLTIPTMANKDEMQVEECVNDDYTIDDFDLFNRLYQYPSPFRNTIAKENKMVWLCCKRCRLIKRREEYVRRPILQYYRSGRTMIRLTCGACYTGRRQRMGAYQDENADNEGELLNIIVPAAWEETEIDGL
;
A
#
# COMPACT_ATOMS: atom_id res chain seq x y z
N MET A 1 12.67 -27.41 29.11
CA MET A 1 12.28 -26.06 28.65
C MET A 1 12.85 -25.86 27.26
N SER A 2 12.01 -25.73 26.24
CA SER A 2 12.49 -25.48 24.87
C SER A 2 12.87 -24.01 24.75
N THR A 3 14.17 -23.72 24.64
CA THR A 3 14.66 -22.37 24.38
C THR A 3 14.39 -22.05 22.93
N ARG A 4 13.40 -21.19 22.65
CA ARG A 4 13.19 -20.66 21.31
C ARG A 4 14.44 -19.87 20.91
N THR A 5 15.12 -20.32 19.88
CA THR A 5 16.25 -19.58 19.30
C THR A 5 15.71 -18.30 18.68
N SER A 6 16.28 -17.16 19.07
CA SER A 6 15.89 -15.85 18.53
C SER A 6 16.58 -15.65 17.19
N LEU A 7 15.90 -15.04 16.22
CA LEU A 7 16.51 -14.70 14.93
C LEU A 7 17.79 -13.84 15.10
N LEU A 8 17.82 -13.01 16.16
CA LEU A 8 18.95 -12.13 16.45
C LEU A 8 20.17 -12.85 17.05
N THR A 9 20.08 -14.14 17.40
CA THR A 9 21.26 -14.94 17.79
C THR A 9 22.00 -15.51 16.58
N LEU A 10 21.43 -15.40 15.37
CA LEU A 10 22.12 -15.82 14.15
C LEU A 10 23.21 -14.81 13.76
N PRO A 11 24.33 -15.28 13.18
CA PRO A 11 25.32 -14.41 12.54
C PRO A 11 24.69 -13.46 11.53
N LEU A 12 25.31 -12.29 11.33
CA LEU A 12 24.79 -11.25 10.43
C LEU A 12 24.54 -11.79 9.01
N GLU A 13 25.47 -12.57 8.48
CA GLU A 13 25.41 -13.14 7.13
C GLU A 13 24.18 -14.01 6.94
N MET A 14 23.87 -14.85 7.94
CA MET A 14 22.69 -15.72 7.93
C MET A 14 21.39 -14.90 7.98
N ARG A 15 21.38 -13.80 8.75
CA ARG A 15 20.22 -12.89 8.79
C ARG A 15 20.03 -12.17 7.46
N LEU A 16 21.11 -11.69 6.84
CA LEU A 16 21.07 -11.04 5.53
C LEU A 16 20.63 -12.00 4.42
N GLU A 17 21.03 -13.27 4.48
CA GLU A 17 20.56 -14.31 3.57
C GLU A 17 19.05 -14.49 3.71
N ILE A 18 18.52 -14.62 4.95
CA ILE A 18 17.07 -14.70 5.22
C ILE A 18 16.34 -13.48 4.67
N TYR A 19 16.87 -12.27 4.88
CA TYR A 19 16.28 -11.04 4.35
C TYR A 19 16.30 -10.99 2.82
N SER A 20 17.25 -11.65 2.16
CA SER A 20 17.34 -11.68 0.70
C SER A 20 16.19 -12.46 0.04
N HIS A 21 15.53 -13.34 0.79
CA HIS A 21 14.34 -14.10 0.37
C HIS A 21 13.02 -13.41 0.75
N ALA A 22 13.07 -12.29 1.49
CA ALA A 22 11.88 -11.60 1.94
C ALA A 22 11.38 -10.61 0.86
N SER A 23 10.05 -10.52 0.71
CA SER A 23 9.44 -9.51 -0.15
C SER A 23 9.78 -8.10 0.32
N LEU A 24 9.66 -7.12 -0.56
CA LEU A 24 9.95 -5.72 -0.21
C LEU A 24 9.02 -5.20 0.91
N LEU A 25 7.77 -5.66 0.93
CA LEU A 25 6.84 -5.37 2.03
C LEU A 25 7.31 -6.00 3.34
N SER A 26 7.73 -7.26 3.29
CA SER A 26 8.24 -7.99 4.45
C SER A 26 9.47 -7.27 5.03
N LEU A 27 10.40 -6.84 4.17
CA LEU A 27 11.54 -6.04 4.58
C LEU A 27 11.11 -4.73 5.25
N LEU A 28 10.17 -3.99 4.65
CA LEU A 28 9.64 -2.75 5.25
C LEU A 28 9.03 -3.03 6.63
N ILE A 29 8.19 -4.06 6.78
CA ILE A 29 7.61 -4.45 8.07
C ILE A 29 8.72 -4.81 9.08
N LEU A 30 9.72 -5.60 8.67
CA LEU A 30 10.84 -6.00 9.53
C LEU A 30 11.63 -4.79 10.03
N THR A 31 11.80 -3.74 9.21
CA THR A 31 12.46 -2.50 9.67
C THR A 31 11.73 -1.81 10.83
N HIS A 32 10.44 -2.08 11.03
CA HIS A 32 9.64 -1.53 12.13
C HIS A 32 9.64 -2.40 13.39
N THR A 33 10.25 -3.59 13.38
CA THR A 33 10.19 -4.52 14.51
C THR A 33 11.21 -4.24 15.62
N CYS A 34 12.47 -3.95 15.26
CA CYS A 34 13.53 -3.64 16.20
C CYS A 34 14.69 -2.88 15.54
N ARG A 35 15.51 -2.22 16.35
CA ARG A 35 16.65 -1.41 15.88
C ARG A 35 17.68 -2.23 15.11
N THR A 36 17.95 -3.47 15.53
CA THR A 36 18.96 -4.32 14.88
C THR A 36 18.53 -4.69 13.46
N MET A 37 17.28 -5.14 13.27
CA MET A 37 16.76 -5.44 11.91
C MET A 37 16.70 -4.17 11.06
N TYR A 38 16.31 -3.03 11.65
CA TYR A 38 16.37 -1.75 10.98
C TYR A 38 17.78 -1.44 10.44
N THR A 39 18.82 -1.59 11.27
CA THR A 39 20.19 -1.32 10.82
C THR A 39 20.70 -2.35 9.83
N ASP A 40 20.45 -3.64 10.04
CA ASP A 40 20.93 -4.68 9.12
C ASP A 40 20.33 -4.49 7.73
N ILE A 41 19.01 -4.30 7.64
CA ILE A 41 18.31 -4.15 6.36
C ILE A 41 18.80 -2.88 5.67
N ASN A 42 18.79 -1.73 6.35
CA ASN A 42 19.11 -0.43 5.74
C ASN A 42 20.60 -0.25 5.40
N CYS A 43 21.51 -0.89 6.12
CA CYS A 43 22.93 -0.87 5.79
C CYS A 43 23.33 -1.94 4.75
N SER A 44 22.47 -2.91 4.48
CA SER A 44 22.77 -3.97 3.50
C SER A 44 22.64 -3.51 2.05
N LEU A 45 23.27 -4.27 1.16
CA LEU A 45 23.08 -4.10 -0.29
C LEU A 45 21.67 -4.44 -0.76
N LEU A 46 20.81 -5.04 0.08
CA LEU A 46 19.45 -5.42 -0.29
C LEU A 46 18.61 -4.19 -0.68
N VAL A 47 18.76 -3.08 0.05
CA VAL A 47 18.07 -1.82 -0.27
C VAL A 47 18.56 -1.25 -1.59
N ARG A 48 19.84 -1.43 -1.93
CA ARG A 48 20.41 -0.98 -3.22
C ARG A 48 19.91 -1.78 -4.42
N ARG A 49 19.35 -2.97 -4.21
CA ARG A 49 18.72 -3.77 -5.27
C ARG A 49 17.33 -3.25 -5.66
N SER A 50 16.69 -2.45 -4.79
CA SER A 50 15.42 -1.81 -5.14
C SER A 50 15.61 -0.85 -6.32
N LYS A 51 14.70 -0.90 -7.29
CA LYS A 51 14.66 0.09 -8.40
C LYS A 51 14.40 1.50 -7.84
N GLY A 52 13.79 1.55 -6.66
CA GLY A 52 13.58 2.69 -5.78
C GLY A 52 14.79 3.57 -5.51
N CYS A 53 15.92 2.91 -5.20
CA CYS A 53 17.06 3.53 -4.54
C CYS A 53 17.86 4.44 -5.51
N PRO A 54 17.96 5.75 -5.25
CA PRO A 54 18.82 6.62 -6.06
C PRO A 54 20.29 6.20 -5.88
N ARG A 55 21.06 6.21 -6.98
CA ARG A 55 22.47 5.81 -6.97
C ARG A 55 23.35 6.71 -6.10
N ASN A 56 23.01 8.00 -6.03
CA ASN A 56 23.73 9.02 -5.29
C ASN A 56 22.76 9.78 -4.37
N PRO A 57 22.44 9.25 -3.20
CA PRO A 57 21.59 9.97 -2.27
C PRO A 57 22.29 11.18 -1.68
N VAL A 58 21.63 12.33 -1.80
CA VAL A 58 21.86 13.45 -0.89
C VAL A 58 20.96 13.18 0.31
N SER A 59 21.48 12.44 1.30
CA SER A 59 20.74 12.14 2.52
C SER A 59 21.11 13.14 3.60
N ASN A 60 20.12 13.66 4.30
CA ASN A 60 20.36 14.30 5.59
C ASN A 60 20.85 13.24 6.58
N ASN A 61 21.81 13.58 7.44
CA ASN A 61 22.38 12.65 8.42
C ASN A 61 21.27 11.98 9.24
N HIS A 62 21.16 10.65 9.14
CA HIS A 62 20.19 9.87 9.90
C HIS A 62 20.80 9.52 11.26
N PRO A 63 20.07 9.68 12.39
CA PRO A 63 20.66 9.54 13.73
C PRO A 63 21.21 8.14 14.07
N ILE A 64 20.81 7.12 13.30
CA ILE A 64 21.17 5.72 13.54
C ILE A 64 21.96 5.10 12.38
N LEU A 65 21.85 5.64 11.17
CA LEU A 65 22.44 5.00 9.99
C LEU A 65 23.72 5.75 9.61
N PRO A 66 24.71 5.08 9.01
CA PRO A 66 25.88 5.75 8.47
C PRO A 66 25.50 6.83 7.45
N ASP A 67 26.41 7.79 7.26
CA ASP A 67 26.24 8.83 6.27
C ASP A 67 26.02 8.23 4.86
N ASN A 68 25.19 8.91 4.06
CA ASN A 68 24.83 8.50 2.70
C ASN A 68 24.02 7.20 2.58
N VAL A 69 23.53 6.64 3.70
CA VAL A 69 22.57 5.54 3.67
C VAL A 69 21.15 6.09 3.58
N ILE A 70 20.36 5.55 2.64
CA ILE A 70 18.94 5.85 2.53
C ILE A 70 18.17 4.72 3.18
N PRO A 71 17.32 5.00 4.16
CA PRO A 71 16.45 3.97 4.70
C PRO A 71 15.42 3.52 3.65
N LEU A 72 15.14 2.23 3.64
CA LEU A 72 13.96 1.64 3.03
C LEU A 72 12.73 2.24 3.67
N THR A 73 12.03 3.05 2.91
CA THR A 73 10.80 3.74 3.32
C THR A 73 9.76 3.67 2.20
N ILE A 74 8.51 3.92 2.53
CA ILE A 74 7.44 3.95 1.51
C ILE A 74 7.77 4.95 0.38
N PRO A 75 8.25 6.19 0.66
CA PRO A 75 8.66 7.11 -0.40
C PRO A 75 9.77 6.59 -1.31
N THR A 76 10.74 5.82 -0.80
CA THR A 76 11.81 5.26 -1.63
C THR A 76 11.31 4.15 -2.55
N MET A 77 10.28 3.41 -2.13
CA MET A 77 9.65 2.33 -2.90
C MET A 77 8.64 2.86 -3.94
N ALA A 78 8.02 4.00 -3.66
CA ALA A 78 6.91 4.54 -4.44
C ALA A 78 7.25 4.73 -5.93
N ASN A 79 6.31 4.33 -6.80
CA ASN A 79 6.39 4.43 -8.27
C ASN A 79 7.59 3.72 -8.93
N LYS A 80 8.40 2.97 -8.18
CA LYS A 80 9.64 2.37 -8.71
C LYS A 80 9.70 0.87 -8.45
N ASP A 81 9.25 0.44 -7.29
CA ASP A 81 9.23 -0.98 -6.93
C ASP A 81 7.83 -1.56 -7.05
N GLU A 82 7.76 -2.70 -7.72
CA GLU A 82 6.54 -3.48 -7.89
C GLU A 82 6.42 -4.46 -6.72
N MET A 83 5.26 -4.47 -6.09
CA MET A 83 4.93 -5.44 -5.04
C MET A 83 4.81 -6.82 -5.68
N GLN A 84 5.53 -7.78 -5.11
CA GLN A 84 5.54 -9.16 -5.59
C GLN A 84 4.18 -9.81 -5.31
N VAL A 85 3.79 -10.70 -6.23
CA VAL A 85 2.64 -11.59 -6.03
C VAL A 85 3.24 -12.95 -5.83
N GLU A 86 3.22 -13.45 -4.61
CA GLU A 86 3.51 -14.86 -4.39
C GLU A 86 2.26 -15.65 -4.80
N GLU A 87 2.33 -16.30 -5.95
CA GLU A 87 1.35 -17.29 -6.37
C GLU A 87 1.50 -18.52 -5.47
N CYS A 88 0.94 -18.46 -4.27
CA CYS A 88 0.87 -19.62 -3.42
C CYS A 88 -0.10 -20.62 -4.06
N VAL A 89 0.41 -21.81 -4.39
CA VAL A 89 -0.30 -22.87 -5.14
C VAL A 89 -1.43 -23.53 -4.32
N ASN A 90 -1.60 -23.17 -3.04
CA ASN A 90 -2.59 -23.78 -2.15
C ASN A 90 -3.77 -22.84 -1.90
N ASP A 91 -4.93 -23.29 -2.34
CA ASP A 91 -6.14 -22.54 -2.73
C ASP A 91 -6.98 -21.94 -1.59
N ASP A 92 -6.44 -21.74 -0.39
CA ASP A 92 -7.26 -21.54 0.82
C ASP A 92 -7.05 -20.19 1.52
N TYR A 93 -6.92 -19.10 0.76
CA TYR A 93 -6.73 -17.70 1.19
C TYR A 93 -5.29 -17.28 1.47
N THR A 94 -4.55 -16.96 0.42
CA THR A 94 -3.34 -16.15 0.55
C THR A 94 -3.66 -14.67 0.42
N ILE A 95 -3.25 -13.90 1.43
CA ILE A 95 -3.31 -12.44 1.39
C ILE A 95 -2.10 -12.00 0.58
N ASP A 96 -2.34 -11.59 -0.67
CA ASP A 96 -1.32 -11.02 -1.53
C ASP A 96 -0.76 -9.72 -0.88
N ASP A 97 0.53 -9.46 -1.08
CA ASP A 97 1.28 -8.35 -0.49
C ASP A 97 0.61 -6.99 -0.77
N PHE A 98 -0.07 -6.83 -1.91
CA PHE A 98 -0.82 -5.58 -2.16
C PHE A 98 -2.01 -5.40 -1.20
N ASP A 99 -2.73 -6.47 -0.87
CA ASP A 99 -3.87 -6.42 0.05
C ASP A 99 -3.37 -6.17 1.47
N LEU A 100 -2.27 -6.83 1.86
CA LEU A 100 -1.61 -6.58 3.14
C LEU A 100 -1.11 -5.14 3.24
N PHE A 101 -0.43 -4.63 2.21
CA PHE A 101 0.05 -3.25 2.17
C PHE A 101 -1.09 -2.26 2.30
N ASN A 102 -2.15 -2.42 1.48
CA ASN A 102 -3.30 -1.55 1.57
C ASN A 102 -3.93 -1.66 2.95
N ARG A 103 -4.09 -2.84 3.54
CA ARG A 103 -4.64 -2.96 4.89
C ARG A 103 -3.80 -2.24 5.97
N LEU A 104 -2.47 -2.25 5.86
CA LEU A 104 -1.56 -1.65 6.84
C LEU A 104 -1.40 -0.13 6.66
N TYR A 105 -1.42 0.36 5.41
CA TYR A 105 -1.05 1.73 5.07
C TYR A 105 -2.19 2.57 4.45
N GLN A 106 -3.30 1.94 4.03
CA GLN A 106 -4.55 2.63 3.73
C GLN A 106 -5.10 3.17 5.05
N TYR A 107 -5.33 4.48 5.07
CA TYR A 107 -5.89 5.34 6.11
C TYR A 107 -6.72 4.68 7.23
N PRO A 108 -6.75 5.25 8.47
CA PRO A 108 -7.40 4.62 9.61
C PRO A 108 -8.87 4.31 9.33
N SER A 109 -9.28 3.14 9.81
CA SER A 109 -10.67 2.69 9.90
C SER A 109 -11.64 3.87 10.07
N PRO A 110 -12.77 3.92 9.33
CA PRO A 110 -13.79 4.96 9.47
C PRO A 110 -14.36 5.06 10.90
N PHE A 111 -14.10 4.08 11.77
CA PHE A 111 -14.46 4.09 13.18
C PHE A 111 -13.45 4.83 14.10
N ARG A 112 -12.30 5.28 13.59
CA ARG A 112 -11.44 6.24 14.32
C ARG A 112 -11.90 7.66 14.00
N ASN A 113 -13.00 8.02 14.65
CA ASN A 113 -13.71 9.28 14.49
C ASN A 113 -12.83 10.52 14.78
N THR A 114 -12.95 11.45 13.83
CA THR A 114 -13.27 12.89 13.97
C THR A 114 -12.27 14.03 14.13
N ILE A 115 -10.96 13.91 14.42
CA ILE A 115 -10.18 15.16 14.69
C ILE A 115 -8.84 15.33 13.92
N ALA A 116 -8.43 14.38 13.08
CA ALA A 116 -7.28 14.60 12.18
C ALA A 116 -7.71 14.85 10.73
N LYS A 117 -8.61 15.81 10.53
CA LYS A 117 -8.72 16.52 9.25
C LYS A 117 -7.40 17.24 9.03
N GLU A 118 -6.70 16.86 7.96
CA GLU A 118 -5.71 17.62 7.18
C GLU A 118 -4.38 16.86 6.97
N ASN A 119 -4.17 16.50 5.70
CA ASN A 119 -2.86 16.24 5.08
C ASN A 119 -2.02 15.04 5.53
N LYS A 120 -2.57 14.03 6.22
CA LYS A 120 -1.80 12.78 6.38
C LYS A 120 -1.70 12.06 5.03
N MET A 121 -0.49 12.06 4.47
CA MET A 121 -0.12 11.36 3.23
C MET A 121 -0.60 9.90 3.30
N VAL A 122 -1.46 9.51 2.36
CA VAL A 122 -1.97 8.13 2.25
C VAL A 122 -1.30 7.44 1.09
N TRP A 123 -0.72 6.28 1.38
CA TRP A 123 -0.07 5.44 0.39
C TRP A 123 -0.94 4.22 0.08
N LEU A 124 -1.08 3.93 -1.19
CA LEU A 124 -1.91 2.84 -1.69
C LEU A 124 -1.12 2.06 -2.75
N CYS A 125 -1.23 0.73 -2.72
CA CYS A 125 -0.69 -0.14 -3.75
C CYS A 125 -1.76 -0.43 -4.82
N CYS A 126 -1.42 -0.18 -6.09
CA CYS A 126 -2.32 -0.39 -7.20
C CYS A 126 -2.41 -1.88 -7.52
N LYS A 127 -3.60 -2.47 -7.50
CA LYS A 127 -3.79 -3.90 -7.81
C LYS A 127 -3.33 -4.28 -9.22
N ARG A 128 -3.29 -3.32 -10.16
CA ARG A 128 -2.95 -3.59 -11.57
C ARG A 128 -1.46 -3.46 -11.87
N CYS A 129 -0.84 -2.31 -11.58
CA CYS A 129 0.59 -2.11 -11.84
C CYS A 129 1.48 -2.48 -10.65
N ARG A 130 0.90 -2.86 -9.50
CA ARG A 130 1.62 -3.25 -8.28
C ARG A 130 2.55 -2.19 -7.69
N LEU A 131 2.48 -0.96 -8.20
CA LEU A 131 3.25 0.17 -7.69
C LEU A 131 2.52 0.82 -6.51
N ILE A 132 3.32 1.23 -5.52
CA ILE A 132 2.88 2.10 -4.43
C ILE A 132 2.79 3.54 -4.95
N LYS A 133 1.65 4.17 -4.68
CA LYS A 133 1.32 5.51 -5.16
C LYS A 133 0.63 6.32 -4.07
N ARG A 134 0.66 7.64 -4.22
CA ARG A 134 -0.12 8.51 -3.36
C ARG A 134 -1.60 8.40 -3.71
N ARG A 135 -2.48 8.63 -2.73
CA ARG A 135 -3.94 8.57 -2.91
C ARG A 135 -4.43 9.51 -4.01
N GLU A 136 -3.80 10.66 -4.19
CA GLU A 136 -4.17 11.66 -5.20
C GLU A 136 -3.94 11.14 -6.63
N GLU A 137 -3.08 10.14 -6.82
CA GLU A 137 -2.83 9.49 -8.12
C GLU A 137 -3.91 8.47 -8.50
N TYR A 138 -4.88 8.22 -7.62
CA TYR A 138 -6.03 7.35 -7.90
C TYR A 138 -7.21 8.19 -8.36
N VAL A 139 -7.90 7.70 -9.40
CA VAL A 139 -9.12 8.34 -9.87
C VAL A 139 -10.16 8.23 -8.77
N ARG A 140 -10.63 9.38 -8.28
CA ARG A 140 -11.79 9.47 -7.40
C ARG A 140 -13.03 9.05 -8.19
N ARG A 141 -13.29 7.75 -8.29
CA ARG A 141 -14.66 7.32 -8.55
C ARG A 141 -15.41 7.30 -7.22
N PRO A 142 -16.68 7.74 -7.17
CA PRO A 142 -17.56 7.32 -6.11
C PRO A 142 -17.60 5.79 -6.18
N ILE A 143 -16.96 5.12 -5.22
CA ILE A 143 -17.05 3.68 -5.07
C ILE A 143 -18.45 3.42 -4.53
N LEU A 144 -19.45 3.40 -5.41
CA LEU A 144 -20.73 2.77 -5.13
C LEU A 144 -20.49 1.25 -5.21
N GLN A 145 -19.95 0.68 -4.15
CA GLN A 145 -20.06 -0.76 -3.93
C GLN A 145 -20.66 -0.98 -2.55
N TYR A 146 -21.96 -1.25 -2.60
CA TYR A 146 -22.81 -1.60 -1.47
C TYR A 146 -22.38 -2.92 -0.83
N TYR A 147 -22.67 -2.95 0.47
CA TYR A 147 -22.15 -3.82 1.50
C TYR A 147 -23.01 -5.08 1.68
N ARG A 148 -22.40 -6.23 2.01
CA ARG A 148 -23.13 -7.30 2.70
C ARG A 148 -22.32 -8.23 3.62
N SER A 149 -20.98 -8.14 3.74
CA SER A 149 -20.19 -9.12 4.51
C SER A 149 -19.04 -8.61 5.38
N GLY A 150 -18.94 -7.31 5.68
CA GLY A 150 -18.04 -6.81 6.74
C GLY A 150 -16.52 -6.78 6.45
N ARG A 151 -16.04 -7.25 5.29
CA ARG A 151 -14.66 -7.03 4.81
C ARG A 151 -14.64 -6.64 3.33
N THR A 152 -14.68 -5.34 3.03
CA THR A 152 -14.59 -4.86 1.64
C THR A 152 -13.12 -4.74 1.22
N MET A 153 -12.68 -5.57 0.27
CA MET A 153 -11.45 -5.29 -0.48
C MET A 153 -11.75 -4.27 -1.56
N ILE A 154 -11.38 -3.02 -1.33
CA ILE A 154 -11.47 -1.99 -2.37
C ILE A 154 -10.45 -2.32 -3.45
N ARG A 155 -10.92 -2.62 -4.67
CA ARG A 155 -10.03 -2.78 -5.83
C ARG A 155 -9.50 -1.41 -6.25
N LEU A 156 -8.37 -1.02 -5.67
CA LEU A 156 -7.69 0.24 -5.97
C LEU A 156 -6.92 0.13 -7.29
N THR A 157 -7.35 0.89 -8.29
CA THR A 157 -6.66 1.04 -9.58
C THR A 157 -6.23 2.48 -9.75
N CYS A 158 -4.94 2.73 -9.95
CA CYS A 158 -4.43 4.09 -10.13
C CYS A 158 -4.91 4.71 -11.45
N GLY A 159 -4.83 6.03 -11.57
CA GLY A 159 -5.29 6.75 -12.76
C GLY A 159 -4.62 6.31 -14.06
N ALA A 160 -3.30 6.09 -14.05
CA ALA A 160 -2.56 5.59 -15.20
C ALA A 160 -3.05 4.20 -15.67
N CYS A 161 -3.28 3.28 -14.72
CA CYS A 161 -3.81 1.95 -15.02
C CYS A 161 -5.26 1.99 -15.52
N TYR A 162 -6.03 2.98 -15.07
CA TYR A 162 -7.40 3.17 -15.46
C TYR A 162 -7.50 3.75 -16.88
N THR A 163 -6.74 4.80 -17.21
CA THR A 163 -6.71 5.41 -18.55
C THR A 163 -6.11 4.48 -19.60
N GLY A 164 -5.05 3.73 -19.26
CA GLY A 164 -4.48 2.72 -20.14
C GLY A 164 -5.46 1.60 -20.51
N ARG A 165 -6.48 1.32 -19.66
CA ARG A 165 -7.57 0.39 -20.00
C ARG A 165 -8.48 0.97 -21.08
N ARG A 166 -8.80 2.27 -21.02
CA ARG A 166 -9.65 2.93 -22.03
C ARG A 166 -8.99 2.93 -23.40
N GLN A 167 -7.68 3.14 -23.48
CA GLN A 167 -6.97 3.08 -24.77
C GLN A 167 -6.96 1.69 -25.39
N ARG A 168 -6.84 0.62 -24.57
CA ARG A 168 -6.90 -0.76 -25.07
C ARG A 168 -8.33 -1.21 -25.43
N MET A 169 -9.34 -0.73 -24.69
CA MET A 169 -10.74 -1.06 -24.95
C MET A 169 -11.31 -0.23 -26.12
N GLY A 170 -10.86 1.01 -26.33
CA GLY A 170 -11.29 1.85 -27.45
C GLY A 170 -10.74 1.44 -28.83
N ALA A 171 -9.85 0.44 -28.87
CA ALA A 171 -9.47 -0.25 -30.11
C ALA A 171 -10.42 -1.44 -30.43
N TYR A 172 -11.31 -1.80 -29.51
CA TYR A 172 -12.43 -2.68 -29.75
C TYR A 172 -13.65 -1.76 -29.93
N GLN A 173 -13.97 -1.41 -31.18
CA GLN A 173 -15.10 -0.53 -31.48
C GLN A 173 -16.37 -1.12 -30.89
N ASP A 174 -16.92 -0.43 -29.90
CA ASP A 174 -18.28 -0.59 -29.41
C ASP A 174 -19.21 -0.06 -30.51
N GLU A 175 -19.57 -0.91 -31.48
CA GLU A 175 -20.69 -0.63 -32.41
C GLU A 175 -22.06 -0.80 -31.73
N ASN A 176 -22.11 -1.03 -30.40
CA ASN A 176 -23.34 -1.27 -29.64
C ASN A 176 -23.56 -0.31 -28.45
N ALA A 177 -22.89 0.85 -28.43
CA ALA A 177 -23.03 1.83 -27.34
C ALA A 177 -24.27 2.74 -27.44
N ASP A 178 -25.31 2.35 -28.19
CA ASP A 178 -26.58 3.08 -28.27
C ASP A 178 -27.67 2.59 -27.29
N ASN A 179 -27.34 1.69 -26.35
CA ASN A 179 -28.22 1.43 -25.20
C ASN A 179 -27.68 2.15 -23.96
N GLU A 180 -27.90 3.47 -23.94
CA GLU A 180 -27.92 4.27 -22.72
C GLU A 180 -29.05 3.76 -21.82
N GLY A 181 -28.72 2.74 -21.01
CA GLY A 181 -29.50 2.39 -19.84
C GLY A 181 -29.44 3.54 -18.84
N GLU A 182 -30.54 4.29 -18.77
CA GLU A 182 -31.03 5.06 -17.63
C GLU A 182 -30.11 5.04 -16.40
N LEU A 183 -29.30 6.10 -16.28
CA LEU A 183 -28.74 6.51 -15.01
C LEU A 183 -29.91 6.87 -14.09
N LEU A 184 -30.32 5.92 -13.25
CA LEU A 184 -31.15 6.20 -12.09
C LEU A 184 -30.46 7.29 -11.27
N ASN A 185 -31.01 8.50 -11.35
CA ASN A 185 -30.78 9.59 -10.40
C ASN A 185 -31.24 9.12 -9.03
N ILE A 186 -30.36 8.47 -8.28
CA ILE A 186 -30.56 8.28 -6.84
C ILE A 186 -30.32 9.65 -6.22
N ILE A 187 -31.43 10.36 -5.99
CA ILE A 187 -31.51 11.49 -5.08
C ILE A 187 -31.00 10.97 -3.73
N VAL A 188 -29.82 11.44 -3.32
CA VAL A 188 -29.32 11.25 -1.96
C VAL A 188 -30.21 12.12 -1.08
N PRO A 189 -30.91 11.58 -0.06
CA PRO A 189 -31.65 12.42 0.86
C PRO A 189 -30.66 13.31 1.62
N ALA A 190 -30.74 14.62 1.39
CA ALA A 190 -30.19 15.61 2.28
C ALA A 190 -31.04 15.59 3.56
N ALA A 191 -30.63 14.81 4.56
CA ALA A 191 -31.26 14.81 5.87
C ALA A 191 -30.26 14.31 6.92
N TRP A 192 -29.35 15.19 7.31
CA TRP A 192 -28.81 15.23 8.66
C TRP A 192 -29.05 16.65 9.13
N GLU A 193 -30.28 16.92 9.56
CA GLU A 193 -30.56 18.10 10.36
C GLU A 193 -29.77 17.96 11.67
N GLU A 194 -28.93 18.95 11.93
CA GLU A 194 -28.27 19.17 13.20
C GLU A 194 -29.37 19.29 14.27
N THR A 195 -29.55 18.25 15.06
CA THR A 195 -30.29 18.37 16.31
C THR A 195 -29.32 18.98 17.32
N GLU A 196 -29.45 20.29 17.50
CA GLU A 196 -28.97 21.00 18.68
C GLU A 196 -29.50 20.25 19.92
N ILE A 197 -28.59 19.62 20.66
CA ILE A 197 -28.86 19.15 22.02
C ILE A 197 -28.47 20.31 22.93
N ASP A 198 -29.43 21.19 23.19
CA ASP A 198 -29.39 22.11 24.30
C ASP A 198 -29.86 21.38 25.58
N GLY A 199 -29.04 21.45 26.63
CA GLY A 199 -29.49 21.39 28.03
C GLY A 199 -29.53 20.02 28.69
N LEU A 200 -28.49 19.73 29.50
CA LEU A 200 -28.57 19.45 30.95
C LEU A 200 -27.18 19.32 31.57
#